data_AF-A0A6C0L3X3-F1
#
_entry.id   AF-A0A6C0L3X3-F1
#
_cell.length_a   1.000
_cell.length_b   1.000
_cell.length_c   1.000
_cell.angle_alpha   90.00
_cell.angle_beta   90.00
_cell.angle_gamma   90.00
#
_symmetry.space_group_name_H-M   'P 1'
#
loop_
_entity.id
_entity.type
_entity.pdbx_description
1 polymer ?
#
loop_
_entity_poly.entity_id
_entity_poly.type
_entity_poly.pdbx_seq_one_letter_code
_entity_poly.pdbx_strand_id
1 'polypeptide(L)'
;MLTFKNATASYSRLLEQQPGKALRIDRDNIAFMLHGSLVGFCDADGVLDPELIYDFDKSAWDDQRGCWAGAGEQTQAAIDSPVFIDAPVFL
;
A
#
# COMPACT_ATOMS: atom_id res chain seq x y z
N MET A 1 -9.58 16.22 -1.97
CA MET A 1 -8.32 15.85 -1.32
C MET A 1 -8.53 14.52 -0.63
N LEU A 2 -7.64 13.56 -0.86
CA LEU A 2 -7.72 12.23 -0.26
C LEU A 2 -7.44 12.33 1.24
N THR A 3 -8.08 11.49 2.04
CA THR A 3 -7.83 11.39 3.48
C THR A 3 -7.15 10.06 3.78
N PHE A 4 -6.39 9.99 4.87
CA PHE A 4 -5.77 8.73 5.33
C PHE A 4 -6.77 7.56 5.35
N LYS A 5 -7.94 7.76 5.98
CA LYS A 5 -9.00 6.73 6.07
C LYS A 5 -9.51 6.30 4.69
N ASN A 6 -9.71 7.25 3.78
CA ASN A 6 -10.21 6.93 2.45
C ASN A 6 -9.13 6.23 1.60
N ALA A 7 -7.85 6.61 1.75
CA ALA A 7 -6.74 5.96 1.07
C ALA A 7 -6.61 4.49 1.47
N THR A 8 -6.52 4.22 2.79
CA THR A 8 -6.38 2.85 3.30
C THR A 8 -7.61 2.00 3.01
N ALA A 9 -8.83 2.56 3.15
CA ALA A 9 -10.05 1.84 2.78
C ALA A 9 -10.12 1.50 1.28
N SER A 10 -9.67 2.40 0.40
CA SER A 10 -9.58 2.13 -1.03
C SER A 10 -8.57 1.02 -1.33
N TYR A 11 -7.39 1.04 -0.71
CA TYR A 11 -6.39 -0.02 -0.89
C TYR A 11 -6.92 -1.38 -0.44
N SER A 12 -7.50 -1.46 0.76
CA SER A 12 -8.13 -2.70 1.26
C SER A 12 -9.17 -3.22 0.28
N ARG A 13 -10.10 -2.36 -0.17
CA ARG A 13 -11.15 -2.75 -1.10
C ARG A 13 -10.61 -3.23 -2.44
N LEU A 14 -9.55 -2.62 -2.96
CA LEU A 14 -8.90 -3.05 -4.21
C LEU A 14 -8.25 -4.43 -4.06
N LEU A 15 -7.57 -4.66 -2.94
CA LEU A 15 -6.85 -5.90 -2.66
C LEU A 15 -7.78 -7.06 -2.30
N GLU A 16 -8.88 -6.82 -1.60
CA GLU A 16 -9.93 -7.81 -1.34
C GLU A 16 -10.54 -8.37 -2.64
N GLN A 17 -10.53 -7.59 -3.72
CA GLN A 17 -10.98 -8.01 -5.05
C GLN A 17 -9.89 -8.74 -5.86
N GLN A 18 -8.65 -8.79 -5.36
CA GLN A 18 -7.49 -9.37 -6.04
C GLN A 18 -6.71 -10.31 -5.09
N PRO A 19 -7.27 -11.47 -4.71
CA PRO A 19 -6.59 -12.41 -3.80
C PRO A 19 -5.21 -12.82 -4.31
N GLY A 20 -4.21 -12.81 -3.41
CA GLY A 20 -2.82 -13.16 -3.75
C GLY A 20 -2.06 -12.08 -4.53
N LYS A 21 -2.60 -10.87 -4.63
CA LYS A 21 -1.91 -9.72 -5.23
C LYS A 21 -1.53 -8.68 -4.19
N ALA A 22 -0.48 -7.93 -4.49
CA ALA A 22 -0.12 -6.68 -3.82
C ALA A 22 -0.39 -5.50 -4.76
N LEU A 23 -0.70 -4.34 -4.19
CA LEU A 23 -0.89 -3.07 -4.86
C LEU A 23 0.39 -2.27 -4.77
N ARG A 24 0.94 -1.86 -5.90
CA ARG A 24 2.09 -0.97 -5.92
C ARG A 24 1.65 0.48 -5.65
N ILE A 25 2.21 1.08 -4.60
CA ILE A 25 1.95 2.48 -4.22
C ILE A 25 2.92 3.40 -4.95
N ASP A 26 4.22 3.13 -4.85
CA ASP A 26 5.26 3.88 -5.57
C ASP A 26 6.31 2.92 -6.15
N ARG A 27 7.55 3.37 -6.32
CA ARG A 27 8.62 2.51 -6.86
C ARG A 27 8.94 1.37 -5.90
N ASP A 28 9.00 1.68 -4.61
CA ASP A 28 9.58 0.81 -3.59
C ASP A 28 8.49 0.31 -2.63
N ASN A 29 7.35 0.99 -2.52
CA ASN A 29 6.33 0.64 -1.54
C ASN A 29 5.15 -0.10 -2.18
N ILE A 30 4.77 -1.22 -1.54
CA ILE A 30 3.60 -2.01 -1.89
C ILE A 30 2.65 -2.13 -0.70
N ALA A 31 1.39 -2.42 -0.97
CA ALA A 31 0.36 -2.76 0.01
C ALA A 31 -0.21 -4.15 -0.29
N PHE A 32 -0.49 -4.95 0.72
CA PHE A 32 -1.14 -6.26 0.54
C PHE A 32 -1.96 -6.63 1.77
N MET A 33 -2.78 -7.68 1.65
CA MET A 33 -3.58 -8.21 2.75
C MET A 33 -2.83 -9.35 3.43
N LEU A 34 -2.65 -9.25 4.75
CA LEU A 34 -2.06 -10.28 5.59
C LEU A 34 -3.02 -10.61 6.74
N HIS A 35 -3.52 -11.85 6.76
CA HIS A 35 -4.52 -12.31 7.75
C HIS A 35 -5.73 -11.37 7.92
N GLY A 36 -6.19 -10.74 6.83
CA GLY A 36 -7.32 -9.81 6.84
C GLY A 36 -6.97 -8.35 7.18
N SER A 37 -5.71 -8.05 7.46
CA SER A 37 -5.22 -6.69 7.70
C SER A 37 -4.48 -6.13 6.50
N LEU A 38 -4.66 -4.83 6.23
CA LEU A 38 -3.87 -4.10 5.23
C LEU A 38 -2.50 -3.76 5.82
N VAL A 39 -1.44 -4.22 5.16
CA VAL A 39 -0.05 -3.94 5.55
C VAL A 39 0.73 -3.43 4.35
N GLY A 40 1.83 -2.73 4.62
CA GLY A 40 2.79 -2.26 3.62
C GLY A 40 4.14 -2.95 3.73
N PHE A 41 4.92 -2.88 2.66
CA PHE A 41 6.29 -3.36 2.62
C PHE A 41 7.11 -2.49 1.66
N CYS A 42 8.36 -2.23 2.05
CA CYS A 42 9.33 -1.53 1.21
C CYS A 42 10.20 -2.57 0.49
N ASP A 43 9.96 -2.71 -0.80
CA ASP A 43 10.69 -3.57 -1.72
C ASP A 43 12.03 -2.97 -2.10
N ALA A 44 13.00 -3.13 -1.19
CA ALA A 44 14.35 -2.62 -1.40
C ALA A 44 15.14 -3.40 -2.48
N ASP A 45 14.82 -4.69 -2.73
CA ASP A 45 15.62 -5.55 -3.62
C ASP A 45 14.85 -6.77 -4.21
N GLY A 46 13.52 -6.76 -4.21
CA GLY A 46 12.69 -7.91 -4.62
C GLY A 46 12.65 -9.04 -3.59
N VAL A 47 13.36 -8.89 -2.46
CA VAL A 47 13.40 -9.87 -1.37
C VAL A 47 12.51 -9.37 -0.25
N LEU A 48 11.43 -10.10 0.01
CA LEU A 48 10.57 -9.78 1.14
C LEU A 48 11.22 -10.16 2.46
N ASP A 49 11.57 -9.17 3.26
CA ASP A 49 11.92 -9.34 4.68
C ASP A 49 10.68 -9.06 5.55
N PRO A 50 10.11 -10.07 6.24
CA PRO A 50 8.98 -9.87 7.13
C PRO A 50 9.19 -8.81 8.21
N GLU A 51 10.44 -8.53 8.61
CA GLU A 51 10.76 -7.48 9.58
C GLU A 51 10.57 -6.06 9.04
N LEU A 52 10.47 -5.92 7.71
CA LEU A 52 10.20 -4.65 7.03
C LEU A 52 8.72 -4.46 6.67
N ILE A 53 7.85 -5.39 7.07
CA ILE A 53 6.39 -5.21 6.98
C ILE A 53 5.99 -4.15 8.01
N TYR A 54 5.19 -3.17 7.57
CA TYR A 54 4.72 -2.09 8.42
C TYR A 54 3.20 -1.91 8.31
N ASP A 55 2.61 -1.38 9.38
CA ASP A 55 1.22 -0.93 9.35
C ASP A 55 1.12 0.45 8.70
N PHE A 56 0.02 0.70 7.99
CA PHE A 56 -0.29 2.05 7.54
C PHE A 56 -0.64 2.93 8.74
N ASP A 57 0.28 3.82 9.11
CA ASP A 57 0.12 4.74 10.22
C ASP A 57 -0.15 6.18 9.74
N LYS A 58 -0.99 6.88 10.49
CA LYS A 58 -1.33 8.28 10.30
C LYS A 58 -0.11 9.18 10.42
N SER A 59 0.91 8.81 11.19
CA SER A 59 2.14 9.60 11.36
C SER A 59 2.92 9.83 10.05
N ALA A 60 2.78 8.93 9.06
CA ALA A 60 3.42 9.03 7.76
C ALA A 60 2.54 9.74 6.69
N TRP A 61 1.34 10.18 7.07
CA TRP A 61 0.40 10.84 6.17
C TRP A 61 0.56 12.36 6.22
N ASP A 62 0.68 13.00 5.07
CA ASP A 62 0.63 14.45 4.93
C ASP A 62 -0.84 14.89 4.76
N ASP A 63 -1.45 15.41 5.82
CA ASP A 63 -2.83 15.90 5.79
C ASP A 63 -3.03 17.14 4.93
N GLN A 64 -1.99 17.96 4.73
CA GLN A 64 -2.10 19.16 3.91
C GLN A 64 -2.10 18.82 2.42
N ARG A 65 -1.36 17.76 2.04
CA ARG A 65 -1.27 17.29 0.65
C ARG A 65 -2.26 16.19 0.32
N GLY A 66 -2.75 15.46 1.33
CA GLY A 66 -3.62 14.30 1.15
C GLY A 66 -2.89 13.13 0.52
N CYS A 67 -1.65 12.87 0.93
CA CYS A 67 -0.83 11.78 0.40
C CYS A 67 0.12 11.20 1.45
N TRP A 68 0.77 10.07 1.14
CA TRP A 68 1.92 9.62 1.92
C TRP A 68 3.10 10.57 1.74
N ALA A 69 3.85 10.83 2.81
CA ALA A 69 4.98 11.75 2.78
C ALA A 69 6.07 11.33 1.76
N GLY A 70 6.24 10.02 1.54
CA GLY A 70 7.20 9.47 0.57
C GLY A 70 6.67 9.27 -0.85
N ALA A 71 5.34 9.21 -1.03
CA ALA A 71 4.75 8.82 -2.32
C ALA A 71 4.14 9.98 -3.10
N GLY A 72 3.66 11.06 -2.47
CA GLY A 72 3.08 12.19 -3.21
C GLY A 72 1.88 11.79 -4.09
N GLU A 73 1.88 12.23 -5.36
CA GLU A 73 0.81 11.98 -6.35
C GLU A 73 0.56 10.48 -6.58
N GLN A 74 1.58 9.65 -6.40
CA GLN A 74 1.51 8.20 -6.55
C GLN A 74 0.49 7.58 -5.58
N THR A 75 0.22 8.21 -4.43
CA THR A 75 -0.83 7.79 -3.50
C THR A 75 -2.20 7.74 -4.17
N GLN A 76 -2.57 8.80 -4.91
CA GLN A 76 -3.85 8.86 -5.61
C GLN A 76 -3.82 7.98 -6.87
N ALA A 77 -2.69 7.95 -7.57
CA ALA A 77 -2.54 7.11 -8.77
C ALA A 77 -2.72 5.61 -8.47
N ALA A 78 -2.24 5.13 -7.31
CA ALA A 78 -2.44 3.76 -6.87
C ALA A 78 -3.93 3.39 -6.67
N ILE A 79 -4.81 4.37 -6.47
CA ILE A 79 -6.26 4.18 -6.38
C ILE A 79 -6.90 4.28 -7.77
N ASP A 80 -6.56 5.32 -8.53
CA ASP A 80 -7.23 5.65 -9.79
C ASP A 80 -6.80 4.74 -10.95
N SER A 81 -5.58 4.20 -10.90
CA SER A 81 -5.00 3.33 -11.92
C SER A 81 -4.11 2.28 -11.25
N PRO A 82 -4.71 1.34 -10.51
CA PRO A 82 -3.98 0.42 -9.66
C PRO A 82 -3.09 -0.51 -10.49
N VAL A 83 -1.85 -0.72 -10.01
CA VAL A 83 -0.96 -1.72 -10.57
C VAL A 83 -0.76 -2.83 -9.57
N PHE A 84 -1.23 -4.02 -9.93
CA PHE A 84 -1.12 -5.21 -9.12
C PHE A 84 0.12 -6.04 -9.50
N ILE A 85 0.82 -6.54 -8.49
CA ILE A 85 1.91 -7.50 -8.62
C ILE A 85 1.60 -8.74 -7.78
N ASP A 86 2.35 -9.82 -7.97
CA ASP A 86 2.19 -11.00 -7.11
C ASP A 86 2.50 -10.64 -5.66
N ALA A 87 1.61 -11.04 -4.76
CA ALA A 87 1.87 -10.88 -3.34
C ALA A 87 3.03 -11.79 -2.92
N PRO A 88 3.74 -11.45 -1.84
CA PRO A 88 4.82 -12.26 -1.32
C PRO A 88 4.30 -13.64 -0.87
N VAL A 89 5.06 -14.71 -1.15
CA VAL A 89 4.60 -16.13 -1.12
C VAL A 89 4.41 -16.71 0.29
N PHE A 90 4.13 -15.89 1.30
CA PHE A 90 3.89 -16.36 2.68
C PHE A 90 2.40 -16.38 3.08
N LEU A 91 1.49 -16.31 2.10
CA LEU A 91 0.04 -16.45 2.24
C LEU A 91 -0.44 -17.86 1.85
#